data_AF-A0A522UQF5-F1
#
_entry.id   AF-A0A522UQF5-F1
#
_cell.length_a   1.000
_cell.length_b   1.000
_cell.length_c   1.000
_cell.angle_alpha   90.00
_cell.angle_beta   90.00
_cell.angle_gamma   90.00
#
_symmetry.space_group_name_H-M   'P 1'
#
loop_
_entity.id
_entity.type
_entity.pdbx_description
1 polymer ?
#
loop_
_entity_poly.entity_id
_entity_poly.type
_entity_poly.pdbx_seq_one_letter_code
_entity_poly.pdbx_strand_id
1 'polypeptide(L)'
;MTIYASMCGIAGAAGKDSEASIQMMLEAIKHRGPDGTGMFSLGDITLSNVLLKITGDRSQPIHNIGALTYNGEIYNFREIAKKRNLRTDSDSEVLFDMIDSIGIEAALGELDGDYAFAFASEGRIQLARDPAGVKPLYYGKSEELFAFASEKKALSAIGITEISSLKPGHLLTYCDGRLIGKKVTGFVRGERITDENLASNALFNAIEQGVKKRIYSPCAIAFSGGLDSSLIAALCPEAELYSVGMAGSHDIIQTKKAALLLGME
;
A
#
# COMPACT_ATOMS: atom_id res chain seq x y z
N MET A 1 4.64 -3.47 26.39
CA MET A 1 5.01 -2.65 25.22
C MET A 1 4.15 -3.12 24.07
N THR A 2 3.08 -2.41 23.77
CA THR A 2 2.19 -2.75 22.64
C THR A 2 2.90 -2.32 21.37
N ILE A 3 3.47 -3.27 20.63
CA ILE A 3 4.04 -3.01 19.31
C ILE A 3 2.84 -2.86 18.37
N TYR A 4 2.43 -1.63 18.10
CA TYR A 4 1.51 -1.36 17.00
C TYR A 4 2.31 -1.57 15.72
N ALA A 5 1.82 -2.42 14.81
CA ALA A 5 2.34 -2.46 13.45
C ALA A 5 2.02 -1.11 12.79
N SER A 6 2.98 -0.19 12.80
CA SER A 6 2.85 1.10 12.13
C SER A 6 2.85 0.88 10.62
N MET A 7 1.95 1.57 9.92
CA MET A 7 1.85 1.62 8.46
C MET A 7 1.26 2.97 8.06
N CYS A 8 1.48 3.44 6.83
CA CYS A 8 0.64 4.53 6.34
C CYS A 8 -0.85 4.13 6.35
N GLY A 9 -1.71 5.13 6.44
CA GLY A 9 -3.15 4.97 6.31
C GLY A 9 -3.73 6.16 5.55
N ILE A 10 -4.68 5.91 4.66
CA ILE A 10 -5.38 6.94 3.92
C ILE A 10 -6.84 6.97 4.31
N ALA A 11 -7.44 8.15 4.25
CA ALA A 11 -8.88 8.36 4.38
C ALA A 11 -9.31 9.48 3.43
N GLY A 12 -10.58 9.48 3.04
CA GLY A 12 -11.15 10.58 2.29
C GLY A 12 -12.67 10.51 2.27
N ALA A 13 -13.30 11.66 2.08
CA ALA A 13 -14.74 11.79 2.05
C ALA A 13 -15.16 12.84 1.01
N ALA A 14 -16.32 12.63 0.39
CA ALA A 14 -16.97 13.56 -0.54
C ALA A 14 -18.42 13.77 -0.11
N GLY A 15 -18.83 15.04 -0.04
CA GLY A 15 -20.18 15.45 0.33
C GLY A 15 -20.20 16.32 1.59
N LYS A 16 -21.34 16.31 2.27
CA LYS A 16 -21.59 17.22 3.40
C LYS A 16 -20.66 16.93 4.57
N ASP A 17 -20.09 17.99 5.16
CA ASP A 17 -19.21 17.90 6.33
C ASP A 17 -18.03 16.92 6.14
N SER A 18 -17.49 16.84 4.91
CA SER A 18 -16.38 15.93 4.59
C SER A 18 -15.14 16.18 5.46
N GLU A 19 -14.84 17.42 5.79
CA GLU A 19 -13.71 17.77 6.66
C GLU A 19 -13.91 17.28 8.11
N ALA A 20 -15.08 17.52 8.70
CA ALA A 20 -15.40 17.05 10.05
C ALA A 20 -15.43 15.52 10.12
N SER A 21 -15.94 14.87 9.07
CA SER A 21 -15.88 13.42 8.90
C SER A 21 -14.45 12.92 8.93
N ILE A 22 -13.56 13.57 8.18
CA ILE A 22 -12.15 13.19 8.10
C ILE A 22 -11.41 13.34 9.42
N GLN A 23 -11.71 14.37 10.22
CA GLN A 23 -11.11 14.51 11.55
C GLN A 23 -11.43 13.31 12.45
N MET A 24 -12.68 12.83 12.44
CA MET A 24 -13.08 11.62 13.17
C MET A 24 -12.39 10.36 12.62
N MET A 25 -12.31 10.24 11.30
CA MET A 25 -11.65 9.10 10.63
C MET A 25 -10.15 9.02 10.95
N LEU A 26 -9.46 10.16 10.96
CA LEU A 26 -8.03 10.25 11.27
C LEU A 26 -7.74 9.77 12.68
N GLU A 27 -8.54 10.17 13.67
CA GLU A 27 -8.36 9.71 15.05
C GLU A 27 -8.50 8.18 15.16
N ALA A 28 -9.45 7.57 14.44
CA ALA A 28 -9.63 6.13 14.42
C ALA A 28 -8.43 5.35 13.83
N ILE A 29 -7.66 5.96 12.93
CA ILE A 29 -6.52 5.33 12.22
C ILE A 29 -5.15 5.87 12.62
N LYS A 30 -5.07 6.83 13.54
CA LYS A 30 -3.83 7.49 14.00
C LYS A 30 -2.71 6.53 14.39
N HIS A 31 -3.06 5.41 15.01
CA HIS A 31 -2.13 4.35 15.40
C HIS A 31 -1.27 3.77 14.25
N ARG A 32 -1.71 3.88 12.99
CA ARG A 32 -0.94 3.38 11.86
C ARG A 32 0.25 4.30 11.56
N GLY A 33 0.05 5.62 11.52
CA GLY A 33 1.06 6.59 11.10
C GLY A 33 1.51 7.52 12.23
N PRO A 34 2.52 7.12 13.03
CA PRO A 34 2.99 7.92 14.17
C PRO A 34 3.74 9.20 13.77
N ASP A 35 4.22 9.30 12.53
CA ASP A 35 5.15 10.37 12.12
C ASP A 35 4.43 11.67 11.73
N GLY A 36 3.12 11.60 11.51
CA GLY A 36 2.32 12.80 11.24
C GLY A 36 0.99 12.50 10.58
N THR A 37 0.22 13.57 10.40
CA THR A 37 -1.05 13.54 9.67
C THR A 37 -1.04 14.64 8.61
N GLY A 38 -1.82 14.42 7.56
CA GLY A 38 -2.05 15.40 6.52
C GLY A 38 -3.52 15.41 6.11
N MET A 39 -4.00 16.58 5.70
CA MET A 39 -5.37 16.77 5.26
C MET A 39 -5.40 17.87 4.20
N PHE A 40 -6.18 17.67 3.14
CA PHE A 40 -6.37 18.64 2.07
C PHE A 40 -7.80 18.57 1.55
N SER A 41 -8.42 19.74 1.39
CA SER A 41 -9.80 19.88 0.93
C SER A 41 -9.84 20.54 -0.46
N LEU A 42 -10.60 19.95 -1.37
CA LEU A 42 -10.89 20.44 -2.72
C LEU A 42 -12.41 20.48 -2.91
N GLY A 43 -13.02 21.64 -2.66
CA GLY A 43 -14.48 21.77 -2.67
C GLY A 43 -15.11 20.97 -1.53
N ASP A 44 -16.03 20.06 -1.85
CA ASP A 44 -16.70 19.14 -0.91
C ASP A 44 -15.93 17.83 -0.70
N ILE A 45 -14.77 17.66 -1.33
CA ILE A 45 -13.90 16.50 -1.18
C ILE A 45 -12.78 16.83 -0.20
N THR A 46 -12.61 15.99 0.81
CA THR A 46 -11.46 16.05 1.74
C THR A 46 -10.67 14.75 1.65
N LEU A 47 -9.36 14.84 1.42
CA LEU A 47 -8.42 13.72 1.47
C LEU A 47 -7.51 13.87 2.68
N SER A 48 -7.08 12.75 3.25
CA SER A 48 -6.16 12.73 4.38
C SER A 48 -5.31 11.48 4.43
N ASN A 49 -4.31 11.54 5.31
CA ASN A 49 -3.40 10.44 5.57
C ASN A 49 -2.83 10.51 6.99
N VAL A 50 -2.42 9.36 7.49
CA VAL A 50 -1.52 9.19 8.62
C VAL A 50 -0.20 8.61 8.08
N LEU A 51 0.92 9.24 8.41
CA LEU A 51 2.23 8.96 7.82
C LEU A 51 3.06 8.01 8.68
N LEU A 52 3.64 7.02 8.01
CA LEU A 52 4.86 6.35 8.41
C LEU A 52 5.90 6.62 7.31
N LYS A 53 6.93 7.40 7.61
CA LYS A 53 7.94 7.80 6.64
C LYS A 53 8.92 6.66 6.40
N ILE A 54 8.76 5.96 5.27
CA ILE A 54 9.69 4.91 4.81
C ILE A 54 10.65 5.45 3.74
N THR A 55 10.13 6.20 2.75
CA THR A 55 10.92 6.85 1.70
C THR A 55 10.46 8.28 1.47
N GLY A 56 11.40 9.19 1.19
CA GLY A 56 11.15 10.60 0.92
C GLY A 56 10.57 11.38 2.12
N ASP A 57 10.59 12.71 2.02
CA ASP A 57 10.02 13.63 3.02
C ASP A 57 8.74 14.32 2.56
N ARG A 58 8.15 13.85 1.46
CA ARG A 58 7.03 14.53 0.83
C ARG A 58 5.77 14.47 1.70
N SER A 59 5.25 15.64 2.03
CA SER A 59 3.94 15.75 2.69
C SER A 59 2.84 15.23 1.79
N GLN A 60 1.91 14.48 2.37
CA GLN A 60 0.68 14.05 1.73
C GLN A 60 -0.52 14.70 2.44
N PRO A 61 -1.69 14.87 1.78
CA PRO A 61 -1.92 14.62 0.35
C PRO A 61 -1.06 15.50 -0.57
N ILE A 62 -0.57 14.96 -1.69
CA ILE A 62 0.13 15.75 -2.71
C ILE A 62 -0.94 16.45 -3.56
N HIS A 63 -0.83 17.75 -3.79
CA HIS A 63 -1.86 18.49 -4.52
C HIS A 63 -1.30 19.52 -5.52
N ASN A 64 -1.98 19.65 -6.65
CA ASN A 64 -1.83 20.69 -7.68
C ASN A 64 -3.11 20.76 -8.54
N ILE A 65 -3.13 20.14 -9.73
CA ILE A 65 -4.31 19.99 -10.61
C ILE A 65 -5.41 19.07 -10.04
N GLY A 66 -5.07 18.36 -8.97
CA GLY A 66 -5.91 17.48 -8.19
C GLY A 66 -5.17 17.17 -6.88
N ALA A 67 -5.66 16.20 -6.12
CA ALA A 67 -5.05 15.79 -4.86
C ALA A 67 -4.90 14.27 -4.79
N LEU A 68 -3.74 13.78 -4.33
CA LEU A 68 -3.39 12.38 -4.17
C LEU A 68 -3.13 12.07 -2.69
N THR A 69 -3.81 11.08 -2.14
CA THR A 69 -3.42 10.43 -0.89
C THR A 69 -3.03 8.97 -1.17
N TYR A 70 -1.92 8.52 -0.61
CA TYR A 70 -1.23 7.29 -1.00
C TYR A 70 -0.71 6.50 0.21
N ASN A 71 -0.98 5.19 0.21
CA ASN A 71 -0.38 4.22 1.13
C ASN A 71 0.15 3.04 0.31
N GLY A 72 1.47 2.94 0.17
CA GLY A 72 2.10 1.90 -0.63
C GLY A 72 3.59 2.08 -0.75
N GLU A 73 4.18 1.22 -1.57
CA GLU A 73 5.49 1.41 -2.18
C GLU A 73 5.44 1.04 -3.68
N ILE A 74 5.94 1.92 -4.55
CA ILE A 74 6.16 1.60 -5.97
C ILE A 74 7.64 1.24 -6.15
N TYR A 75 7.96 -0.05 -6.25
CA TYR A 75 9.34 -0.53 -6.28
C TYR A 75 10.13 -0.05 -7.51
N ASN A 76 9.45 0.12 -8.66
CA ASN A 76 10.08 0.59 -9.90
C ASN A 76 10.07 2.12 -10.08
N PHE A 77 9.76 2.90 -9.03
CA PHE A 77 9.60 4.36 -9.15
C PHE A 77 10.87 5.06 -9.67
N ARG A 78 12.07 4.60 -9.30
CA ARG A 78 13.35 5.18 -9.75
C ARG A 78 13.55 5.01 -11.26
N GLU A 79 13.12 3.88 -11.81
CA GLU A 79 13.19 3.62 -13.25
C GLU A 79 12.23 4.54 -14.01
N ILE A 80 11.01 4.70 -13.48
CA ILE A 80 9.99 5.59 -14.03
C ILE A 80 10.47 7.05 -13.96
N ALA A 81 10.95 7.51 -12.80
CA ALA A 81 11.49 8.85 -12.60
C ALA A 81 12.60 9.17 -13.62
N LYS A 82 13.53 8.22 -13.83
CA LYS A 82 14.59 8.36 -14.84
C LYS A 82 14.04 8.49 -16.26
N LYS A 83 13.07 7.65 -16.66
CA LYS A 83 12.43 7.72 -17.99
C LYS A 83 11.72 9.06 -18.22
N ARG A 84 11.20 9.66 -17.15
CA ARG A 84 10.44 10.90 -17.16
C ARG A 84 11.27 12.14 -16.86
N ASN A 85 12.59 12.00 -16.66
CA ASN A 85 13.51 13.07 -16.24
C ASN A 85 13.08 13.80 -14.95
N LEU A 86 12.39 13.09 -14.04
CA LEU A 86 11.93 13.63 -12.77
C LEU A 86 13.04 13.49 -11.72
N ARG A 87 13.39 14.59 -11.06
CA ARG A 87 14.35 14.60 -9.94
C ARG A 87 13.60 14.44 -8.62
N THR A 88 13.39 13.20 -8.20
CA THR A 88 12.68 12.86 -6.96
C THR A 88 13.23 11.55 -6.37
N ASP A 89 13.12 11.43 -5.06
CA ASP A 89 13.31 10.20 -4.28
C ASP A 89 12.00 9.67 -3.69
N SER A 90 10.85 10.26 -4.06
CA SER A 90 9.51 9.92 -3.59
C SER A 90 8.73 9.20 -4.68
N ASP A 91 8.30 7.98 -4.37
CA ASP A 91 7.45 7.19 -5.25
C ASP A 91 6.05 7.80 -5.46
N SER A 92 5.50 8.42 -4.41
CA SER A 92 4.23 9.14 -4.47
C SER A 92 4.28 10.37 -5.38
N GLU A 93 5.43 11.04 -5.51
CA GLU A 93 5.61 12.13 -6.49
C GLU A 93 5.64 11.61 -7.93
N VAL A 94 6.31 10.47 -8.17
CA VAL A 94 6.28 9.78 -9.47
C VAL A 94 4.85 9.40 -9.84
N LEU A 95 4.08 8.83 -8.90
CA LEU A 95 2.68 8.47 -9.14
C LEU A 95 1.83 9.69 -9.49
N PHE A 96 1.97 10.79 -8.74
CA PHE A 96 1.24 12.03 -9.01
C PHE A 96 1.52 12.55 -10.43
N ASP A 97 2.79 12.63 -10.82
CA ASP A 97 3.23 13.08 -12.15
C ASP A 97 2.73 12.16 -13.29
N MET A 98 2.70 10.84 -13.06
CA MET A 98 2.10 9.90 -14.01
C MET A 98 0.60 10.11 -14.16
N ILE A 99 -0.14 10.25 -13.05
CA ILE A 99 -1.59 10.48 -13.11
C ILE A 99 -1.91 11.77 -13.86
N ASP A 100 -1.18 12.85 -13.58
CA ASP A 100 -1.34 14.15 -14.24
C ASP A 100 -1.09 14.07 -15.75
N SER A 101 -0.02 13.38 -16.15
CA SER A 101 0.43 13.38 -17.55
C SER A 101 -0.25 12.35 -18.46
N ILE A 102 -0.55 11.15 -17.96
CA ILE A 102 -1.05 10.03 -18.77
C ILE A 102 -2.37 9.43 -18.25
N GLY A 103 -2.88 9.93 -17.12
CA GLY A 103 -4.08 9.43 -16.49
C GLY A 103 -3.86 8.16 -15.65
N ILE A 104 -4.77 7.94 -14.71
CA ILE A 104 -4.64 6.90 -13.68
C ILE A 104 -4.58 5.47 -14.25
N GLU A 105 -5.33 5.18 -15.31
CA GLU A 105 -5.39 3.83 -15.87
C GLU A 105 -4.10 3.43 -16.57
N ALA A 106 -3.53 4.36 -17.36
CA ALA A 106 -2.25 4.14 -18.02
C ALA A 106 -1.14 4.02 -16.97
N ALA A 107 -1.15 4.90 -15.96
CA ALA A 107 -0.21 4.84 -14.86
C ALA A 107 -0.22 3.45 -14.17
N LEU A 108 -1.41 2.93 -13.81
CA LEU A 108 -1.57 1.62 -13.17
C LEU A 108 -1.06 0.43 -14.00
N GLY A 109 -0.92 0.58 -15.32
CA GLY A 109 -0.32 -0.42 -16.19
C GLY A 109 1.21 -0.49 -16.13
N GLU A 110 1.86 0.54 -15.59
CA GLU A 110 3.32 0.64 -15.50
C GLU A 110 3.87 0.41 -14.08
N LEU A 111 3.00 0.43 -13.05
CA LEU A 111 3.43 0.31 -11.66
C LEU A 111 3.79 -1.14 -11.30
N ASP A 112 4.95 -1.31 -10.67
CA ASP A 112 5.29 -2.50 -9.90
C ASP A 112 5.39 -2.11 -8.43
N GLY A 113 4.41 -2.52 -7.63
CA GLY A 113 4.27 -2.03 -6.26
C GLY A 113 3.13 -2.70 -5.50
N ASP A 114 3.09 -2.44 -4.19
CA ASP A 114 1.88 -2.59 -3.40
C ASP A 114 1.36 -1.20 -3.02
N TYR A 115 0.07 -0.96 -3.18
CA TYR A 115 -0.48 0.38 -3.04
C TYR A 115 -2.00 0.38 -2.88
N ALA A 116 -2.46 1.35 -2.13
CA ALA A 116 -3.82 1.84 -2.09
C ALA A 116 -3.74 3.36 -2.15
N PHE A 117 -4.48 3.97 -3.07
CA PHE A 117 -4.47 5.43 -3.18
C PHE A 117 -5.81 5.98 -3.66
N ALA A 118 -6.00 7.27 -3.45
CA ALA A 118 -7.10 8.03 -3.97
C ALA A 118 -6.59 9.30 -4.67
N PHE A 119 -7.10 9.57 -5.86
CA PHE A 119 -6.89 10.81 -6.57
C PHE A 119 -8.22 11.56 -6.71
N ALA A 120 -8.26 12.82 -6.29
CA ALA A 120 -9.42 13.70 -6.41
C ALA A 120 -9.14 14.84 -7.39
N SER A 121 -10.02 15.04 -8.35
CA SER A 121 -9.98 16.18 -9.27
C SER A 121 -11.38 16.40 -9.87
N GLU A 122 -11.75 17.66 -10.10
CA GLU A 122 -13.00 18.03 -10.79
C GLU A 122 -14.28 17.37 -10.20
N GLY A 123 -14.41 17.33 -8.86
CA GLY A 123 -15.58 16.73 -8.20
C GLY A 123 -15.64 15.19 -8.27
N ARG A 124 -14.55 14.54 -8.73
CA ARG A 124 -14.43 13.09 -8.83
C ARG A 124 -13.39 12.56 -7.87
N ILE A 125 -13.64 11.39 -7.30
CA ILE A 125 -12.64 10.61 -6.54
C ILE A 125 -12.41 9.28 -7.24
N GLN A 126 -11.16 8.95 -7.51
CA GLN A 126 -10.75 7.67 -8.06
C GLN A 126 -9.89 6.91 -7.06
N LEU A 127 -10.34 5.72 -6.66
CA LEU A 127 -9.68 4.82 -5.73
C LEU A 127 -9.02 3.68 -6.49
N ALA A 128 -7.75 3.40 -6.22
CA ALA A 128 -7.03 2.30 -6.84
C ALA A 128 -6.39 1.39 -5.78
N ARG A 129 -6.36 0.09 -6.05
CA ARG A 129 -5.73 -0.93 -5.21
C ARG A 129 -4.83 -1.85 -6.04
N ASP A 130 -3.69 -2.24 -5.47
CA ASP A 130 -2.68 -3.07 -6.12
C ASP A 130 -3.21 -4.44 -6.58
N PRO A 131 -2.53 -5.09 -7.55
CA PRO A 131 -2.94 -6.38 -8.11
C PRO A 131 -3.16 -7.51 -7.10
N ALA A 132 -2.38 -7.54 -6.02
CA ALA A 132 -2.48 -8.55 -4.96
C ALA A 132 -3.44 -8.15 -3.84
N GLY A 133 -3.78 -6.86 -3.74
CA GLY A 133 -4.57 -6.30 -2.66
C GLY A 133 -3.82 -6.26 -1.33
N VAL A 134 -2.50 -6.12 -1.36
CA VAL A 134 -1.65 -6.06 -0.16
C VAL A 134 -2.05 -4.88 0.73
N LYS A 135 -2.21 -3.68 0.16
CA LYS A 135 -2.64 -2.52 0.94
C LYS A 135 -4.16 -2.50 1.03
N PRO A 136 -4.74 -2.41 2.24
CA PRO A 136 -6.19 -2.43 2.40
C PRO A 136 -6.81 -1.11 1.95
N LEU A 137 -7.96 -1.20 1.28
CA LEU A 137 -8.79 -0.06 0.92
C LEU A 137 -10.26 -0.44 0.98
N TYR A 138 -11.02 0.31 1.77
CA TYR A 138 -12.44 0.13 1.99
C TYR A 138 -13.19 1.41 1.63
N TYR A 139 -14.45 1.27 1.26
CA TYR A 139 -15.32 2.41 0.94
C TYR A 139 -16.77 2.11 1.34
N GLY A 140 -17.55 3.16 1.49
CA GLY A 140 -18.99 3.09 1.68
C GLY A 140 -19.64 4.44 1.44
N LYS A 141 -20.97 4.48 1.45
CA LYS A 141 -21.73 5.72 1.26
C LYS A 141 -23.00 5.73 2.09
N SER A 142 -23.44 6.93 2.44
CA SER A 142 -24.80 7.26 2.90
C SER A 142 -25.52 8.08 1.81
N GLU A 143 -26.65 8.69 2.13
CA GLU A 143 -27.35 9.61 1.23
C GLU A 143 -26.56 10.91 0.96
N GLU A 144 -25.83 11.41 1.97
CA GLU A 144 -25.15 12.72 1.91
C GLU A 144 -23.62 12.63 1.77
N LEU A 145 -23.04 11.43 1.93
CA LEU A 145 -21.59 11.26 2.06
C LEU A 145 -21.10 9.99 1.37
N PHE A 146 -20.02 10.11 0.62
CA PHE A 146 -19.16 8.98 0.23
C PHE A 146 -17.86 9.04 1.02
N ALA A 147 -17.35 7.89 1.48
CA ALA A 147 -16.08 7.84 2.19
C ALA A 147 -15.28 6.58 1.88
N PHE A 148 -13.96 6.68 2.04
CA PHE A 148 -13.02 5.57 1.92
C PHE A 148 -11.94 5.64 3.00
N ALA A 149 -11.36 4.49 3.34
CA ALA A 149 -10.25 4.42 4.28
C ALA A 149 -9.43 3.14 4.15
N SER A 150 -8.21 3.14 4.67
CA SER A 150 -7.39 1.93 4.84
C SER A 150 -8.00 0.92 5.83
N GLU A 151 -8.87 1.35 6.73
CA GLU A 151 -9.50 0.48 7.73
C GLU A 151 -10.99 0.75 7.89
N LYS A 152 -11.78 -0.33 8.03
CA LYS A 152 -13.24 -0.25 8.17
C LYS A 152 -13.69 0.62 9.36
N LYS A 153 -12.94 0.59 10.47
CA LYS A 153 -13.30 1.35 11.68
C LYS A 153 -13.33 2.87 11.47
N ALA A 154 -12.56 3.40 10.52
CA ALA A 154 -12.62 4.82 10.15
C ALA A 154 -14.00 5.16 9.56
N LEU A 155 -14.50 4.31 8.66
CA LEU A 155 -15.83 4.48 8.05
C LEU A 155 -16.94 4.29 9.09
N SER A 156 -16.80 3.31 9.98
CA SER A 156 -17.77 3.11 11.07
C SER A 156 -17.82 4.28 12.05
N ALA A 157 -16.70 4.98 12.28
CA ALA A 157 -16.63 6.14 13.18
C ALA A 157 -17.49 7.32 12.70
N ILE A 158 -17.77 7.41 11.40
CA ILE A 158 -18.64 8.43 10.79
C ILE A 158 -20.02 7.88 10.41
N GLY A 159 -20.40 6.72 10.97
CA GLY A 159 -21.74 6.15 10.80
C GLY A 159 -21.98 5.37 9.50
N ILE A 160 -20.95 5.11 8.69
CA ILE A 160 -21.09 4.25 7.50
C ILE A 160 -21.18 2.79 7.94
N THR A 161 -22.32 2.15 7.67
CA THR A 161 -22.62 0.76 8.04
C THR A 161 -22.36 -0.23 6.91
N GLU A 162 -22.68 0.15 5.67
CA GLU A 162 -22.43 -0.66 4.48
C GLU A 162 -21.02 -0.42 3.92
N ILE A 163 -20.07 -1.23 4.36
CA ILE A 163 -18.65 -1.09 4.00
C ILE A 163 -18.21 -2.20 3.05
N SER A 164 -17.72 -1.81 1.88
CA SER A 164 -17.15 -2.71 0.88
C SER A 164 -15.61 -2.62 0.86
N SER A 165 -14.94 -3.72 0.53
CA SER A 165 -13.51 -3.70 0.22
C SER A 165 -13.31 -3.49 -1.27
N LEU A 166 -12.44 -2.56 -1.67
CA LEU A 166 -12.07 -2.42 -3.07
C LEU A 166 -11.31 -3.68 -3.49
N LYS A 167 -11.76 -4.34 -4.57
CA LYS A 167 -11.16 -5.59 -5.05
C LYS A 167 -9.72 -5.34 -5.54
N PRO A 168 -8.81 -6.32 -5.40
CA PRO A 168 -7.45 -6.23 -5.95
C PRO A 168 -7.44 -5.87 -7.44
N GLY A 169 -6.53 -4.99 -7.83
CA GLY A 169 -6.36 -4.51 -9.21
C GLY A 169 -7.53 -3.71 -9.80
N HIS A 170 -8.45 -3.23 -8.96
CA HIS A 170 -9.59 -2.43 -9.40
C HIS A 170 -9.36 -0.93 -9.20
N LEU A 171 -9.94 -0.17 -10.13
CA LEU A 171 -10.18 1.25 -10.06
C LEU A 171 -11.68 1.48 -9.78
N LEU A 172 -11.99 2.27 -8.77
CA LEU A 172 -13.36 2.68 -8.43
C LEU A 172 -13.46 4.21 -8.54
N THR A 173 -14.37 4.70 -9.36
CA THR A 173 -14.63 6.13 -9.52
C THR A 173 -15.94 6.50 -8.84
N TYR A 174 -15.90 7.53 -7.98
CA TYR A 174 -17.06 8.22 -7.43
C TYR A 174 -17.22 9.58 -8.10
N CYS A 175 -18.42 9.88 -8.59
CA CYS A 175 -18.80 11.14 -9.22
C CYS A 175 -20.31 11.31 -9.08
N ASP A 176 -20.80 12.44 -8.59
CA ASP A 176 -22.23 12.78 -8.49
C ASP A 176 -23.10 11.65 -7.89
N GLY A 177 -22.67 11.09 -6.75
CA GLY A 177 -23.41 10.02 -6.06
C GLY A 177 -23.31 8.62 -6.70
N ARG A 178 -22.64 8.49 -7.84
CA ARG A 178 -22.49 7.23 -8.60
C ARG A 178 -21.13 6.60 -8.36
N LEU A 179 -21.11 5.27 -8.38
CA LEU A 179 -19.92 4.45 -8.25
C LEU A 179 -19.73 3.60 -9.50
N ILE A 180 -18.55 3.69 -10.11
CA ILE A 180 -18.19 2.91 -11.31
C ILE A 180 -16.88 2.19 -11.02
N GLY A 181 -16.94 0.86 -10.91
CA GLY A 181 -15.78 0.01 -10.65
C GLY A 181 -15.35 -0.78 -11.88
N LYS A 182 -14.05 -0.91 -12.11
CA LYS A 182 -13.48 -1.76 -13.16
C LYS A 182 -12.14 -2.36 -12.75
N LYS A 183 -11.84 -3.55 -13.24
CA LYS A 183 -10.50 -4.15 -13.13
C LYS A 183 -9.60 -3.52 -14.18
N VAL A 184 -8.46 -2.97 -13.76
CA VAL A 184 -7.52 -2.24 -14.63
C VAL A 184 -6.11 -2.83 -14.62
N THR A 185 -5.76 -3.56 -13.55
CA THR A 185 -4.46 -4.21 -13.42
C THR A 185 -4.62 -5.60 -12.77
N GLY A 186 -3.60 -6.43 -12.88
CA GLY A 186 -3.62 -7.80 -12.40
C GLY A 186 -2.39 -8.57 -12.84
N PHE A 187 -2.18 -9.75 -12.25
CA PHE A 187 -1.12 -10.65 -12.69
C PHE A 187 -1.48 -11.23 -14.07
N VAL A 188 -0.60 -11.00 -15.04
CA VAL A 188 -0.71 -11.60 -16.37
C VAL A 188 -0.35 -13.07 -16.27
N ARG A 189 -1.19 -13.94 -16.84
CA ARG A 189 -0.90 -15.37 -16.90
C ARG A 189 0.16 -15.60 -17.98
N GLY A 190 1.35 -16.00 -17.56
CA GLY A 190 2.42 -16.44 -18.46
C GLY A 190 2.15 -17.83 -19.05
N GLU A 191 3.04 -18.25 -19.94
CA GLU A 191 3.04 -19.62 -20.46
C GLU A 191 3.41 -20.62 -19.36
N ARG A 192 2.84 -21.83 -19.44
CA ARG A 192 3.14 -22.89 -18.48
C ARG A 192 4.52 -23.48 -18.79
N ILE A 193 5.43 -23.41 -17.84
CA ILE A 193 6.71 -24.11 -17.90
C ILE A 193 6.49 -25.56 -17.45
N THR A 194 6.78 -26.53 -18.31
CA THR A 194 6.59 -27.97 -18.03
C THR A 194 7.86 -28.70 -17.64
N ASP A 195 9.02 -28.18 -18.03
CA ASP A 195 10.32 -28.70 -17.58
C ASP A 195 10.57 -28.28 -16.13
N GLU A 196 10.89 -29.26 -15.28
CA GLU A 196 11.05 -29.05 -13.84
C GLU A 196 12.24 -28.14 -13.50
N ASN A 197 13.37 -28.31 -14.18
CA ASN A 197 14.57 -27.51 -13.93
C ASN A 197 14.36 -26.06 -14.35
N LEU A 198 13.74 -25.85 -15.52
CA LEU A 198 13.38 -24.52 -15.99
C LEU A 198 12.35 -23.85 -15.05
N ALA A 199 11.35 -24.60 -14.58
CA ALA A 199 10.34 -24.07 -13.66
C ALA A 199 10.96 -23.69 -12.31
N SER A 200 11.83 -24.54 -11.76
CA SER A 200 12.55 -24.28 -10.52
C SER A 200 13.43 -23.03 -10.63
N ASN A 201 14.26 -22.94 -11.67
CA ASN A 201 15.11 -21.78 -11.91
C ASN A 201 14.30 -20.48 -12.09
N ALA A 202 13.22 -20.53 -12.87
CA ALA A 202 12.34 -19.38 -13.06
C ALA A 202 11.70 -18.92 -11.74
N LEU A 203 11.28 -19.87 -10.89
CA LEU A 203 10.71 -19.57 -9.57
C LEU A 203 11.75 -18.93 -8.65
N PHE A 204 12.94 -19.52 -8.52
CA PHE A 204 14.01 -18.95 -7.68
C PHE A 204 14.40 -17.55 -8.14
N ASN A 205 14.56 -17.34 -9.45
CA ASN A 205 14.84 -16.02 -10.00
C ASN A 205 13.72 -15.02 -9.69
N ALA A 206 12.45 -15.41 -9.83
CA ALA A 206 11.32 -14.53 -9.53
C ALA A 206 11.27 -14.13 -8.04
N ILE A 207 11.55 -15.08 -7.14
CA ILE A 207 11.63 -14.82 -5.69
C ILE A 207 12.81 -13.89 -5.39
N GLU A 208 13.99 -14.16 -5.93
CA GLU A 208 15.18 -13.34 -5.74
C GLU A 208 14.94 -11.89 -6.19
N GLN A 209 14.38 -11.68 -7.39
CA GLN A 209 14.02 -10.35 -7.89
C GLN A 209 12.94 -9.70 -7.03
N GLY A 210 11.97 -10.49 -6.55
CA GLY A 210 10.91 -10.04 -5.66
C GLY A 210 11.44 -9.54 -4.31
N VAL A 211 12.48 -10.18 -3.77
CA VAL A 211 13.17 -9.77 -2.55
C VAL A 211 14.04 -8.54 -2.82
N LYS A 212 14.91 -8.57 -3.84
CA LYS A 212 15.84 -7.48 -4.17
C LYS A 212 15.15 -6.12 -4.31
N LYS A 213 13.97 -6.07 -4.91
CA LYS A 213 13.23 -4.81 -5.10
C LYS A 213 12.54 -4.26 -3.84
N ARG A 214 12.53 -5.02 -2.73
CA ARG A 214 11.87 -4.68 -1.45
C ARG A 214 12.84 -4.49 -0.30
N ILE A 215 14.15 -4.62 -0.54
CA ILE A 215 15.16 -4.42 0.50
C ILE A 215 15.39 -2.91 0.68
N TYR A 216 15.27 -2.47 1.93
CA TYR A 216 15.71 -1.17 2.42
C TYR A 216 16.65 -1.39 3.61
N SER A 217 17.47 -0.39 3.96
CA SER A 217 18.31 -0.46 5.15
C SER A 217 17.88 0.62 6.14
N PRO A 218 17.59 0.28 7.41
CA PRO A 218 17.57 -1.07 7.97
C PRO A 218 16.38 -1.91 7.48
N CYS A 219 16.51 -3.24 7.45
CA CYS A 219 15.40 -4.18 7.22
C CYS A 219 15.34 -5.28 8.28
N ALA A 220 14.14 -5.82 8.45
CA ALA A 220 13.86 -6.92 9.36
C ALA A 220 12.89 -7.91 8.71
N ILE A 221 13.00 -9.17 9.10
CA ILE A 221 12.14 -10.26 8.60
C ILE A 221 11.37 -10.87 9.76
N ALA A 222 10.06 -10.96 9.60
CA ALA A 222 9.23 -11.82 10.44
C ALA A 222 9.58 -13.28 10.13
N PHE A 223 10.32 -13.91 11.04
CA PHE A 223 10.98 -15.18 10.83
C PHE A 223 10.36 -16.27 11.68
N SER A 224 9.86 -17.31 11.01
CA SER A 224 9.18 -18.45 11.66
C SER A 224 10.03 -19.72 11.66
N GLY A 225 11.20 -19.73 11.01
CA GLY A 225 11.98 -20.94 10.75
C GLY A 225 11.37 -21.90 9.73
N GLY A 226 10.19 -21.58 9.18
CA GLY A 226 9.59 -22.32 8.07
C GLY A 226 10.33 -22.09 6.75
N LEU A 227 10.01 -22.90 5.74
CA LEU A 227 10.64 -22.82 4.41
C LEU A 227 10.58 -21.40 3.82
N ASP A 228 9.39 -20.78 3.84
CA ASP A 228 9.16 -19.49 3.18
C ASP A 228 10.00 -18.38 3.81
N SER A 229 9.92 -18.20 5.13
CA SER A 229 10.67 -17.15 5.83
C SER A 229 12.18 -17.41 5.83
N SER A 230 12.61 -18.68 5.81
CA SER A 230 14.03 -19.06 5.66
C SER A 230 14.59 -18.78 4.28
N LEU A 231 13.80 -19.00 3.23
CA LEU A 231 14.21 -18.64 1.87
C LEU A 231 14.39 -17.13 1.71
N ILE A 232 13.46 -16.33 2.24
CA ILE A 232 13.57 -14.86 2.22
C ILE A 232 14.77 -14.39 3.04
N ALA A 233 15.00 -14.96 4.23
CA ALA A 233 16.16 -14.65 5.08
C ALA A 233 17.49 -14.97 4.37
N ALA A 234 17.59 -16.13 3.71
CA ALA A 234 18.78 -16.51 2.94
C ALA A 234 19.10 -15.52 1.80
N LEU A 235 18.09 -14.86 1.24
CA LEU A 235 18.24 -13.86 0.18
C LEU A 235 18.52 -12.44 0.70
N CYS A 236 18.41 -12.21 2.01
CA CYS A 236 18.65 -10.92 2.65
C CYS A 236 19.45 -11.10 3.96
N PRO A 237 20.75 -11.46 3.86
CA PRO A 237 21.56 -11.83 5.02
C PRO A 237 21.84 -10.65 5.99
N GLU A 238 21.58 -9.42 5.56
CA GLU A 238 21.74 -8.22 6.39
C GLU A 238 20.49 -7.89 7.22
N ALA A 239 19.39 -8.61 7.03
CA ALA A 239 18.15 -8.36 7.77
C ALA A 239 18.21 -8.92 9.20
N GLU A 240 17.66 -8.18 10.15
CA GLU A 240 17.41 -8.69 11.50
C GLU A 240 16.21 -9.67 11.50
N LEU A 241 16.32 -10.79 12.23
CA LEU A 241 15.25 -11.79 12.29
C LEU A 241 14.40 -11.62 13.55
N TYR A 242 13.08 -11.57 13.38
CA TYR A 242 12.13 -11.43 14.48
C TYR A 242 11.13 -12.58 14.51
N SER A 243 11.07 -13.29 15.63
CA SER A 243 10.11 -14.38 15.85
C SER A 243 9.23 -14.09 17.06
N VAL A 244 7.99 -14.57 17.02
CA VAL A 244 7.04 -14.51 18.14
C VAL A 244 6.59 -15.92 18.52
N GLY A 245 6.47 -16.19 19.82
CA GLY A 245 6.04 -17.49 20.31
C GLY A 245 6.12 -17.58 21.83
N MET A 246 5.51 -18.62 22.40
CA MET A 246 5.60 -18.88 23.84
C MET A 246 7.02 -19.29 24.21
N ALA A 247 7.49 -18.85 25.38
CA ALA A 247 8.79 -19.23 25.89
C ALA A 247 8.92 -20.77 25.96
N GLY A 248 9.96 -21.31 25.35
CA GLY A 248 10.22 -22.75 25.30
C GLY A 248 9.35 -23.55 24.32
N SER A 249 8.53 -22.89 23.48
CA SER A 249 7.75 -23.60 22.46
C SER A 249 8.66 -24.30 21.44
N HIS A 250 8.13 -25.38 20.86
CA HIS A 250 8.83 -26.09 19.78
C HIS A 250 9.18 -25.15 18.63
N ASP A 251 8.25 -24.26 18.25
CA ASP A 251 8.45 -23.31 17.17
C ASP A 251 9.65 -22.39 17.43
N ILE A 252 9.77 -21.80 18.63
CA ILE A 252 10.91 -20.93 18.96
C ILE A 252 12.24 -21.70 18.93
N ILE A 253 12.24 -22.97 19.34
CA ILE A 253 13.45 -23.81 19.26
C ILE A 253 13.83 -24.05 17.80
N GLN A 254 12.87 -24.34 16.92
CA GLN A 254 13.13 -24.57 15.50
C GLN A 254 13.54 -23.29 14.78
N THR A 255 12.90 -22.16 15.07
CA THR A 255 13.28 -20.86 14.52
C THR A 255 14.73 -20.53 14.84
N LYS A 256 15.16 -20.69 16.10
CA LYS A 256 16.57 -20.46 16.47
C LYS A 256 17.53 -21.37 15.72
N LYS A 257 17.19 -22.65 15.55
CA LYS A 257 18.02 -23.58 14.76
C LYS A 257 18.12 -23.15 13.29
N ALA A 258 17.00 -22.73 12.70
CA ALA A 258 16.97 -22.27 11.31
C ALA A 258 17.81 -20.99 11.13
N ALA A 259 17.71 -20.01 12.03
CA ALA A 259 18.54 -18.80 12.02
C ALA A 259 20.04 -19.15 12.09
N LEU A 260 20.42 -20.04 13.03
CA LEU A 260 21.81 -20.50 13.17
C LEU A 260 22.34 -21.19 11.90
N LEU A 261 21.52 -21.99 11.22
CA LEU A 261 21.91 -22.64 9.97
C LEU A 261 22.12 -21.63 8.83
N LEU A 262 21.41 -20.50 8.87
CA LEU A 262 21.58 -19.39 7.92
C LEU A 262 22.73 -18.44 8.32
N GLY A 263 23.35 -18.64 9.48
CA GLY A 263 24.39 -17.75 10.00
C GLY A 263 23.85 -16.39 10.46
N MET A 264 22.57 -16.32 10.83
CA MET A 264 21.87 -15.11 11.24
C MET A 264 21.45 -15.19 12.72
N GLU A 265 21.19 -14.03 13.33
CA GLU A 265 20.69 -13.90 14.72
C GLU A 265 19.22 -13.51 14.76
#